data_AF-A0A0C9TFG3-F1
#
_entry.id   AF-A0A0C9TFG3-F1
#
_cell.length_a   1.000
_cell.length_b   1.000
_cell.length_c   1.000
_cell.angle_alpha   90.00
_cell.angle_beta   90.00
_cell.angle_gamma   90.00
#
_symmetry.space_group_name_H-M   'P 1'
#
loop_
_entity.id
_entity.type
_entity.pdbx_description
1 polymer ?
#
loop_
_entity_poly.entity_id
_entity_poly.type
_entity_poly.pdbx_seq_one_letter_code
_entity_poly.pdbx_strand_id
1 'polypeptide(L)'
;MGINSSFLQVPFLNLMSNIRERAGEVRIRVGGNTQETATLVDSLPGGVMIMKAEIDPNNPTQTPALLYTAEVFNLLGNISALVNVKWFLGIPFNDTSNLRLGIAEVGEAVLDPPGYLLGFQVGNEVRTASIHPRTLLNDCS
;
A
#
# COMPACT_ATOMS: atom_id res chain seq x y z
N MET A 1 9.03 -9.31 1.60
CA MET A 1 8.21 -9.22 2.83
C MET A 1 7.43 -10.53 2.92
N GLY A 2 7.41 -11.24 4.05
CA GLY A 2 6.96 -12.64 4.07
C GLY A 2 5.45 -12.85 3.97
N ILE A 3 5.00 -14.08 4.21
CA ILE A 3 3.65 -14.57 3.89
C ILE A 3 2.60 -14.07 4.90
N ASN A 4 3.02 -13.80 6.14
CA ASN A 4 2.20 -13.25 7.22
C ASN A 4 3.10 -12.56 8.28
N SER A 5 2.49 -11.95 9.30
CA SER A 5 3.18 -11.22 10.38
C SER A 5 4.23 -12.04 11.16
N SER A 6 4.15 -13.37 11.12
CA SER A 6 5.06 -14.30 11.79
C SER A 6 6.29 -14.68 10.94
N PHE A 7 6.27 -14.40 9.63
CA PHE A 7 7.38 -14.73 8.73
C PHE A 7 8.05 -13.46 8.20
N LEU A 8 9.11 -13.01 8.88
CA LEU A 8 9.96 -11.92 8.44
C LEU A 8 11.14 -12.45 7.61
N GLN A 9 11.40 -11.84 6.46
CA GLN A 9 12.52 -12.22 5.61
C GLN A 9 13.83 -11.60 6.14
N VAL A 10 14.71 -12.44 6.67
CA VAL A 10 16.02 -12.03 7.22
C VAL A 10 16.86 -11.18 6.26
N PRO A 11 16.95 -11.47 4.94
CA PRO A 11 17.72 -10.63 4.02
C PRO A 11 17.20 -9.18 3.94
N PHE A 12 15.88 -8.99 4.04
CA PHE A 12 15.29 -7.65 4.04
C PHE A 12 15.67 -6.90 5.32
N LEU A 13 15.59 -7.56 6.48
CA LEU A 13 16.00 -6.95 7.76
C LEU A 13 17.48 -6.56 7.75
N ASN A 14 18.35 -7.40 7.21
CA ASN A 14 19.77 -7.10 7.08
C ASN A 14 20.01 -5.90 6.16
N LEU A 15 19.31 -5.81 5.02
CA LEU A 15 19.42 -4.64 4.14
C LEU A 15 18.97 -3.36 4.87
N MET A 16 17.84 -3.39 5.57
CA MET A 16 17.33 -2.22 6.30
C MET A 16 18.28 -1.79 7.42
N SER A 17 18.87 -2.74 8.16
CA SER A 17 19.85 -2.44 9.21
C SER A 17 21.10 -1.76 8.63
N ASN A 18 21.62 -2.26 7.50
CA ASN A 18 22.77 -1.66 6.84
C ASN A 18 22.49 -0.24 6.31
N ILE A 19 21.29 0.00 5.76
CA ILE A 19 20.91 1.34 5.30
C ILE A 19 20.79 2.28 6.50
N ARG A 20 20.13 1.84 7.59
CA ARG A 20 20.01 2.61 8.84
C ARG A 20 21.39 2.97 9.40
N GLU A 21 22.33 2.03 9.47
CA GLU A 21 23.69 2.30 9.96
C GLU A 21 24.41 3.39 9.18
N ARG A 22 24.07 3.58 7.90
CA ARG A 22 24.70 4.57 7.02
C ARG A 22 23.91 5.87 6.91
N ALA A 23 22.58 5.82 6.99
CA ALA A 23 21.68 6.94 6.72
C ALA A 23 20.90 7.44 7.97
N GLY A 24 21.07 6.77 9.11
CA GLY A 24 20.40 7.07 10.39
C GLY A 24 18.98 6.51 10.50
N GLU A 25 18.18 6.61 9.44
CA GLU A 25 16.78 6.18 9.43
C GLU A 25 16.38 5.66 8.04
N VAL A 26 15.49 4.68 8.00
CA VAL A 26 14.90 4.19 6.76
C VAL A 26 13.44 4.60 6.70
N ARG A 27 13.06 5.28 5.61
CA ARG A 27 11.68 5.69 5.33
C ARG A 27 11.17 4.98 4.10
N ILE A 28 10.03 4.32 4.19
CA ILE A 28 9.44 3.53 3.10
C ILE A 28 8.03 4.01 2.82
N ARG A 29 7.71 4.23 1.53
CA ARG A 29 6.34 4.46 1.07
C ARG A 29 5.74 3.16 0.58
N VAL A 30 4.57 2.80 1.10
CA VAL A 30 3.78 1.65 0.67
C VAL A 30 2.63 2.15 -0.21
N GLY A 31 2.60 1.73 -1.48
CA GLY A 31 1.58 2.14 -2.44
C GLY A 31 1.96 1.75 -3.87
N GLY A 32 1.48 2.52 -4.87
CA GLY A 32 1.71 2.28 -6.30
C GLY A 32 0.39 2.17 -7.06
N ASN A 33 0.40 1.67 -8.30
CA ASN A 33 -0.83 1.57 -9.11
C ASN A 33 -1.90 0.68 -8.46
N THR A 34 -1.49 -0.31 -7.67
CA THR A 34 -2.41 -1.18 -6.91
C THR A 34 -2.98 -0.53 -5.65
N GLN A 35 -2.54 0.69 -5.29
CA GLN A 35 -3.11 1.46 -4.16
C GLN A 35 -4.56 1.83 -4.42
N GLU A 36 -4.92 2.15 -5.67
CA GLU A 36 -6.28 2.59 -5.99
C GLU A 36 -7.30 1.46 -5.85
N THR A 37 -6.89 0.21 -6.06
CA THR A 37 -7.80 -0.93 -5.98
C THR A 37 -7.67 -1.68 -4.65
N ALA A 38 -6.88 -1.16 -3.71
CA ALA A 38 -6.67 -1.78 -2.42
C ALA A 38 -7.93 -1.81 -1.55
N THR A 39 -8.15 -2.93 -0.87
CA THR A 39 -9.28 -3.14 0.03
C THR A 39 -8.83 -3.90 1.27
N LEU A 40 -9.19 -3.38 2.44
CA LEU A 40 -8.99 -4.07 3.71
C LEU A 40 -10.11 -5.09 3.91
N VAL A 41 -9.75 -6.33 4.24
CA VAL A 41 -10.69 -7.43 4.52
C VAL A 41 -10.32 -8.13 5.83
N ASP A 42 -11.28 -8.77 6.47
CA ASP A 42 -11.07 -9.40 7.79
C ASP A 42 -10.14 -10.62 7.71
N SER A 43 -10.25 -11.42 6.65
CA SER A 43 -9.42 -12.62 6.46
C SER A 43 -9.30 -13.00 4.99
N LEU A 44 -8.27 -13.78 4.67
CA LEU A 44 -8.05 -14.34 3.34
C LEU A 44 -7.84 -15.87 3.44
N PRO A 45 -8.21 -16.63 2.38
CA PRO A 45 -7.98 -18.06 2.34
C PRO A 45 -6.51 -18.42 2.56
N GLY A 46 -6.25 -19.46 3.35
CA GLY A 46 -4.88 -19.92 3.63
C GLY A 46 -4.08 -19.03 4.59
N GLY A 47 -4.71 -18.04 5.24
CA GLY A 47 -4.05 -17.21 6.26
C GLY A 47 -2.98 -16.26 5.70
N VAL A 48 -3.03 -15.98 4.40
CA VAL A 48 -2.16 -14.99 3.76
C VAL A 48 -2.62 -13.58 4.10
N MET A 49 -1.68 -12.64 4.19
CA MET A 49 -2.01 -11.25 4.50
C MET A 49 -2.30 -10.38 3.27
N ILE A 50 -1.93 -10.83 2.05
CA ILE A 50 -2.12 -10.11 0.79
C ILE A 50 -2.52 -11.10 -0.31
N MET A 51 -3.54 -10.76 -1.12
CA MET A 51 -3.94 -11.51 -2.31
C MET A 51 -4.45 -10.57 -3.41
N LYS A 52 -4.32 -10.97 -4.67
CA LYS A 52 -5.03 -10.32 -5.78
C LYS A 52 -6.40 -10.96 -5.93
N ALA A 53 -7.46 -10.16 -5.94
CA ALA A 53 -8.80 -10.64 -6.26
C ALA A 53 -8.84 -11.21 -7.69
N GLU A 54 -9.78 -12.10 -7.97
CA GLU A 54 -10.04 -12.52 -9.35
C GLU A 54 -10.50 -11.32 -10.18
N ILE A 55 -10.08 -11.30 -11.45
CA ILE A 55 -10.49 -10.26 -12.39
C ILE A 55 -11.94 -10.54 -12.76
N ASP A 56 -12.87 -9.67 -12.38
CA ASP A 56 -14.21 -9.68 -12.96
C ASP A 56 -14.10 -9.31 -14.45
N PRO A 57 -14.41 -10.24 -15.38
CA PRO A 57 -14.31 -9.97 -16.80
C PRO A 57 -15.25 -8.85 -17.27
N ASN A 58 -16.22 -8.44 -16.45
CA ASN A 58 -17.17 -7.37 -16.75
C ASN A 58 -16.75 -5.99 -16.23
N ASN A 59 -15.67 -5.89 -15.44
CA ASN A 59 -15.16 -4.60 -14.96
C ASN A 59 -14.21 -3.98 -16.00
N PRO A 60 -14.52 -2.81 -16.59
CA PRO A 60 -13.73 -2.20 -17.66
C PRO A 60 -12.30 -1.83 -17.25
N THR A 61 -12.02 -1.74 -15.94
CA THR A 61 -10.71 -1.36 -15.43
C THR A 61 -9.75 -2.55 -15.29
N GLN A 62 -10.25 -3.80 -15.36
CA GLN A 62 -9.53 -5.10 -15.32
C GLN A 62 -8.37 -5.21 -14.31
N THR A 63 -8.25 -4.31 -13.34
CA THR A 63 -7.17 -4.29 -12.37
C THR A 63 -7.65 -5.08 -11.16
N PRO A 64 -7.13 -6.30 -10.93
CA PRO A 64 -7.57 -7.10 -9.80
C PRO A 64 -7.32 -6.33 -8.51
N ALA A 65 -8.36 -6.24 -7.67
CA ALA A 65 -8.28 -5.55 -6.39
C ALA A 65 -7.19 -6.18 -5.52
N LEU A 66 -6.35 -5.35 -4.90
CA LEU A 66 -5.40 -5.84 -3.91
C LEU A 66 -6.15 -6.00 -2.58
N LEU A 67 -6.36 -7.23 -2.16
CA LEU A 67 -6.97 -7.53 -0.86
C LEU A 67 -5.87 -7.72 0.15
N TYR A 68 -5.99 -7.09 1.30
CA TYR A 68 -5.10 -7.35 2.42
C TYR A 68 -5.83 -7.28 3.75
N THR A 69 -5.24 -7.93 4.76
CA THR A 69 -5.77 -7.97 6.12
C THR A 69 -5.00 -7.05 7.05
N ALA A 70 -5.52 -6.85 8.26
CA ALA A 70 -4.85 -6.06 9.30
C ALA A 70 -3.44 -6.60 9.66
N GLU A 71 -3.16 -7.87 9.37
CA GLU A 71 -1.86 -8.51 9.57
C GLU A 71 -0.71 -7.83 8.83
N VAL A 72 -1.00 -7.12 7.72
CA VAL A 72 0.02 -6.34 7.02
C VAL A 72 0.57 -5.25 7.94
N PHE A 73 -0.28 -4.53 8.66
CA PHE A 73 0.17 -3.45 9.56
C PHE A 73 0.94 -4.01 10.75
N ASN A 74 0.53 -5.17 11.28
CA ASN A 74 1.28 -5.88 12.31
C ASN A 74 2.68 -6.27 11.84
N LEU A 75 2.82 -6.77 10.60
CA LEU A 75 4.13 -7.06 10.00
C LEU A 75 4.99 -5.78 9.90
N LEU A 76 4.42 -4.66 9.45
CA LEU A 76 5.12 -3.38 9.35
C LEU A 76 5.59 -2.90 10.73
N GLY A 77 4.75 -3.01 11.76
CA GLY A 77 5.10 -2.71 13.15
C GLY A 77 6.26 -3.57 13.65
N ASN A 78 6.23 -4.89 13.39
CA ASN A 78 7.32 -5.80 13.76
C ASN A 78 8.64 -5.46 13.05
N ILE A 79 8.59 -5.08 11.76
CA ILE A 79 9.78 -4.60 11.04
C ILE A 79 10.33 -3.33 11.71
N SER A 80 9.46 -2.36 11.99
CA SER A 80 9.86 -1.11 12.64
C SER A 80 10.48 -1.33 14.01
N ALA A 81 9.92 -2.24 14.82
CA ALA A 81 10.46 -2.59 16.13
C ALA A 81 11.89 -3.17 16.05
N LEU A 82 12.23 -3.87 14.96
CA LEU A 82 13.54 -4.50 14.80
C LEU A 82 14.59 -3.58 14.17
N VAL A 83 14.19 -2.77 13.19
CA VAL A 83 15.15 -2.01 12.36
C VAL A 83 14.86 -0.51 12.28
N ASN A 84 13.91 0.00 13.05
CA ASN A 84 13.52 1.43 13.10
C ASN A 84 13.16 2.00 11.72
N VAL A 85 12.42 1.22 10.93
CA VAL A 85 11.84 1.68 9.66
C VAL A 85 10.60 2.50 9.96
N LYS A 86 10.38 3.56 9.20
CA LYS A 86 9.17 4.40 9.28
C LYS A 86 8.43 4.42 7.94
N TRP A 87 7.11 4.60 8.01
CA TRP A 87 6.21 4.31 6.89
C TRP A 87 5.40 5.52 6.43
N PHE A 88 5.26 5.68 5.12
CA PHE A 88 4.18 6.43 4.50
C PHE A 88 3.18 5.44 3.91
N LEU A 89 1.90 5.56 4.28
CA LEU A 89 0.85 4.64 3.83
C LEU A 89 0.01 5.26 2.72
N GLY A 90 -0.16 4.52 1.62
CA GLY A 90 -1.06 4.89 0.55
C GLY A 90 -2.52 4.60 0.87
N ILE A 91 -3.40 5.58 0.67
CA ILE A 91 -4.86 5.44 0.81
C ILE A 91 -5.50 5.46 -0.58
N PRO A 92 -6.40 4.50 -0.90
CA PRO A 92 -7.15 4.50 -2.15
C PRO A 92 -8.00 5.78 -2.28
N PHE A 93 -8.07 6.36 -3.48
CA PHE A 93 -8.89 7.55 -3.77
C PHE A 93 -9.70 7.43 -5.07
N ASN A 94 -9.75 6.24 -5.67
CA ASN A 94 -10.48 5.97 -6.90
C ASN A 94 -12.02 6.07 -6.79
N ASP A 95 -12.57 5.91 -5.58
CA ASP A 95 -13.99 6.11 -5.30
C ASP A 95 -14.15 7.19 -4.23
N THR A 96 -14.41 8.42 -4.69
CA THR A 96 -14.62 9.57 -3.81
C THR A 96 -15.99 9.56 -3.11
N SER A 97 -16.89 8.66 -3.51
CA SER A 97 -18.21 8.50 -2.88
C SER A 97 -18.18 7.48 -1.75
N ASN A 98 -17.28 6.49 -1.81
CA ASN A 98 -17.06 5.49 -0.77
C ASN A 98 -15.58 5.42 -0.38
N LEU A 99 -15.14 6.42 0.39
CA LEU A 99 -13.76 6.47 0.86
C LEU A 99 -13.42 5.26 1.74
N ARG A 100 -12.38 4.53 1.36
CA ARG A 100 -11.91 3.33 2.07
C ARG A 100 -10.98 3.69 3.23
N LEU A 101 -11.52 4.41 4.20
CA LEU A 101 -10.76 4.97 5.33
C LEU A 101 -10.30 3.92 6.35
N GLY A 102 -10.86 2.72 6.37
CA GLY A 102 -10.45 1.66 7.31
C GLY A 102 -8.95 1.30 7.24
N ILE A 103 -8.31 1.52 6.08
CA ILE A 103 -6.86 1.37 5.92
C ILE A 103 -6.10 2.41 6.77
N ALA A 104 -6.58 3.65 6.78
CA ALA A 104 -6.00 4.73 7.58
C ALA A 104 -6.24 4.46 9.07
N GLU A 105 -7.46 4.07 9.45
CA GLU A 105 -7.83 3.80 10.84
C GLU A 105 -6.98 2.66 11.45
N VAL A 106 -6.85 1.53 10.76
CA VAL A 106 -6.04 0.41 11.24
C VAL A 106 -4.54 0.73 11.18
N GLY A 107 -4.11 1.43 10.13
CA GLY A 107 -2.72 1.87 9.99
C GLY A 107 -2.28 2.79 11.13
N GLU A 108 -3.10 3.78 11.48
CA GLU A 108 -2.90 4.66 12.65
C GLU A 108 -2.86 3.85 13.92
N ALA A 109 -3.87 3.02 14.19
CA ALA A 109 -3.97 2.26 15.44
C ALA A 109 -2.74 1.39 15.72
N VAL A 110 -2.10 0.84 14.68
CA VAL A 110 -0.94 -0.06 14.82
C VAL A 110 0.39 0.67 14.78
N LEU A 111 0.56 1.66 13.89
CA LEU A 111 1.86 2.26 13.57
C LEU A 111 2.08 3.63 14.20
N ASP A 112 1.03 4.36 14.56
CA ASP A 112 1.15 5.70 15.13
C ASP A 112 1.57 5.70 16.62
N PRO A 113 0.98 4.87 17.52
CA PRO A 113 1.38 4.86 18.93
C PRO A 113 2.88 4.66 19.19
N PRO A 114 3.60 3.77 18.48
CA PRO A 114 5.05 3.64 18.63
C PRO A 114 5.87 4.65 17.80
N GLY A 115 5.22 5.53 17.03
CA GLY A 115 5.86 6.58 16.22
C GLY A 115 6.46 6.12 14.88
N TYR A 116 5.89 5.06 14.28
CA TYR A 116 6.36 4.47 13.03
C TYR A 116 5.62 4.97 11.78
N LEU A 117 4.46 5.61 11.95
CA LEU A 117 3.71 6.25 10.86
C LEU A 117 4.20 7.70 10.66
N LEU A 118 4.60 8.04 9.43
CA LEU A 118 5.02 9.40 9.06
C LEU A 118 3.91 10.19 8.36
N GLY A 119 2.90 9.51 7.84
CA GLY A 119 1.75 10.13 7.20
C GLY A 119 1.13 9.28 6.09
N PHE A 120 0.08 9.83 5.50
CA PHE A 120 -0.68 9.20 4.44
C PHE A 120 -0.46 9.88 3.08
N GLN A 121 -0.45 9.07 2.02
CA GLN A 121 -0.54 9.54 0.65
C GLN A 121 -1.91 9.15 0.09
N VAL A 122 -2.77 10.15 -0.11
CA VAL A 122 -4.09 9.94 -0.72
C VAL A 122 -3.93 9.89 -2.24
N GLY A 123 -4.29 8.75 -2.82
CA GLY A 123 -4.16 8.46 -4.24
C GLY A 123 -2.72 8.24 -4.74
N ASN A 124 -2.59 7.64 -5.93
CA ASN A 124 -1.33 7.42 -6.65
C ASN A 124 -1.46 7.93 -8.09
N GLU A 125 -0.53 8.79 -8.52
CA GLU A 125 -0.45 9.27 -9.91
C GLU A 125 -1.76 9.88 -10.46
N VAL A 126 -2.27 10.94 -9.82
CA VAL A 126 -3.46 11.71 -10.26
C VAL A 126 -3.41 12.17 -11.74
N ARG A 127 -2.23 12.13 -12.38
CA ARG A 127 -2.02 12.52 -13.78
C ARG A 127 -2.58 11.52 -14.82
N THR A 128 -2.71 10.22 -14.53
CA THR A 128 -3.16 9.24 -15.56
C THR A 128 -4.67 9.05 -15.60
N ALA A 129 -5.42 9.49 -14.60
CA ALA A 129 -6.88 9.43 -14.58
C ALA A 129 -7.58 10.44 -15.51
N SER A 130 -6.83 11.35 -16.16
CA SER A 130 -7.34 12.40 -17.04
C SER A 130 -6.79 12.34 -18.47
N ILE A 131 -6.52 11.13 -19.00
CA ILE A 131 -6.40 10.96 -20.46
C ILE A 131 -7.80 10.98 -21.06
N HIS A 132 -8.26 12.20 -21.35
CA HIS A 132 -9.24 12.47 -22.39
C HIS A 132 -8.69 11.89 -23.71
N PRO A 133 -9.49 11.21 -24.56
CA PRO A 133 -8.98 10.63 -25.80
C PRO A 133 -8.35 11.74 -26.63
N ARG A 134 -7.05 11.60 -26.90
CA ARG A 134 -6.30 12.48 -27.80
C ARG A 134 -6.66 12.10 -29.24
N THR A 135 -7.90 12.35 -29.63
CA THR A 135 -8.27 12.48 -31.04
C THR A 135 -7.77 13.84 -31.51
N LEU A 136 -6.59 13.77 -32.09
CA LEU A 136 -5.89 14.72 -32.94
C LEU A 136 -6.77 15.85 -33.51
N LEU A 137 -6.60 17.05 -32.97
CA LEU A 137 -6.76 18.29 -33.73
C LEU A 137 -5.63 18.32 -34.77
N ASN A 138 -5.86 17.67 -35.91
CA ASN A 138 -5.26 18.09 -37.17
C ASN A 138 -6.33 18.88 -37.91
N ASP A 139 -6.05 20.17 -38.10
CA ASP A 139 -6.47 21.03 -39.23
C ASP A 139 -6.80 22.45 -38.75
N CYS A 140 -5.72 23.20 -38.49
CA CYS A 140 -5.68 24.66 -38.62
C CYS A 140 -4.26 25.04 -39.06
N SER A 141 -4.03 25.04 -40.37
CA SER A 141 -2.99 25.80 -41.09
C SER A 141 -3.44 25.94 -42.54
#